data_AF-A0A9E1N0U8-F1
#
_entry.id   AF-A0A9E1N0U8-F1
#
_cell.length_a   1.000
_cell.length_b   1.000
_cell.length_c   1.000
_cell.angle_alpha   90.00
_cell.angle_beta   90.00
_cell.angle_gamma   90.00
#
_symmetry.space_group_name_H-M   'P 1'
#
loop_
_entity.id
_entity.type
_entity.pdbx_description
1 polymer ?
#
loop_
_entity_poly.entity_id
_entity_poly.type
_entity_poly.pdbx_seq_one_letter_code
_entity_poly.pdbx_strand_id
1 'polypeptide(L)'
;MISATDVQNLFGEHLALIKDDDLRQKTVDTWVAGCSQGGWESVEQLKSMPFTLLTDTHGIDFIQHTLAVTEGALALAQAKLKYSPELPYAINIDFVVAGGILHDVGKLLEIQPDGQGGFRKSFSGRCARHPISGAI
;
A
#
# COMPACT_ATOMS: atom_id res chain seq x y z
N MET A 1 7.05 14.78 -8.40
CA MET A 1 5.70 14.21 -8.25
C MET A 1 5.78 12.78 -8.71
N ILE A 2 5.41 11.86 -7.82
CA ILE A 2 5.47 10.42 -8.07
C ILE A 2 4.54 10.06 -9.23
N SER A 3 5.07 9.35 -10.22
CA SER A 3 4.37 8.97 -11.44
C SER A 3 3.82 7.53 -11.37
N ALA A 4 2.96 7.18 -12.33
CA ALA A 4 2.50 5.80 -12.50
C ALA A 4 3.67 4.83 -12.70
N THR A 5 4.70 5.23 -13.45
CA THR A 5 5.92 4.44 -13.66
C THR A 5 6.65 4.17 -12.35
N ASP A 6 6.73 5.16 -11.45
CA ASP A 6 7.37 4.98 -10.14
C ASP A 6 6.62 3.93 -9.30
N VAL A 7 5.29 4.01 -9.26
CA VAL A 7 4.43 3.03 -8.56
C VAL A 7 4.54 1.64 -9.19
N GLN A 8 4.59 1.57 -10.52
CA GLN A 8 4.82 0.33 -11.26
C GLN A 8 6.20 -0.27 -10.96
N ASN A 9 7.24 0.55 -10.77
CA ASN A 9 8.56 0.07 -10.39
C ASN A 9 8.58 -0.43 -8.94
N LEU A 10 7.81 0.18 -8.03
CA LEU A 10 7.72 -0.25 -6.63
C LEU A 10 7.00 -1.60 -6.48
N PHE A 11 5.92 -1.82 -7.23
CA PHE A 11 5.04 -2.98 -7.04
C PHE A 11 4.94 -3.89 -8.26
N GLY A 12 5.82 -3.74 -9.25
CA GLY A 12 5.67 -4.32 -10.58
C GLY A 12 5.47 -5.84 -10.60
N GLU A 13 6.26 -6.57 -9.81
CA GLU A 13 6.14 -8.02 -9.68
C GLU A 13 4.75 -8.44 -9.18
N HIS A 14 4.18 -7.68 -8.25
CA HIS A 14 2.86 -7.93 -7.68
C HIS A 14 1.75 -7.46 -8.62
N LEU A 15 1.88 -6.27 -9.20
CA LEU A 15 0.93 -5.75 -10.18
C LEU A 15 0.77 -6.70 -11.38
N ALA A 16 1.85 -7.36 -11.81
CA ALA A 16 1.81 -8.35 -12.89
C ALA A 16 0.95 -9.59 -12.56
N LEU A 17 0.64 -9.85 -11.28
CA LEU A 17 -0.25 -10.93 -10.87
C LEU A 17 -1.74 -10.56 -10.99
N ILE A 18 -2.06 -9.26 -11.08
CA ILE A 18 -3.43 -8.76 -11.28
C ILE A 18 -3.78 -8.87 -12.76
N LYS A 19 -4.68 -9.80 -13.11
CA LYS A 19 -5.07 -10.08 -14.50
C LYS A 19 -6.08 -9.10 -15.06
N ASP A 20 -6.96 -8.56 -14.21
CA ASP A 20 -7.87 -7.48 -14.58
C ASP A 20 -7.08 -6.17 -14.79
N ASP A 21 -6.98 -5.73 -16.03
CA ASP A 21 -6.24 -4.52 -16.43
C ASP A 21 -6.82 -3.25 -15.80
N ASP A 22 -8.15 -3.16 -15.64
CA ASP A 22 -8.81 -2.00 -15.03
C ASP A 22 -8.53 -1.94 -13.53
N LEU A 23 -8.60 -3.08 -12.82
CA LEU A 23 -8.22 -3.14 -11.41
C LEU A 23 -6.73 -2.83 -11.20
N ARG A 24 -5.85 -3.36 -12.06
CA ARG A 24 -4.42 -3.08 -12.00
C ARG A 24 -4.14 -1.59 -12.18
N GLN A 25 -4.79 -0.94 -13.15
CA GLN A 25 -4.64 0.49 -13.38
C GLN A 25 -5.19 1.31 -12.19
N LYS A 26 -6.38 0.99 -11.68
CA LYS A 26 -6.96 1.64 -10.50
C LYS A 26 -6.09 1.52 -9.25
N THR A 27 -5.40 0.40 -9.08
CA THR A 27 -4.44 0.20 -8.00
C THR A 27 -3.28 1.19 -8.10
N VAL A 28 -2.72 1.37 -9.29
CA VAL A 28 -1.66 2.37 -9.56
C VAL A 28 -2.18 3.79 -9.37
N ASP A 29 -3.35 4.10 -9.93
CA ASP A 29 -3.95 5.44 -9.87
C ASP A 29 -4.26 5.86 -8.43
N THR A 30 -4.70 4.92 -7.58
CA THR A 30 -4.97 5.17 -6.16
C THR A 30 -3.70 5.58 -5.42
N TRP A 31 -2.57 4.92 -5.69
CA TRP A 31 -1.28 5.29 -5.13
C TRP A 31 -0.78 6.65 -5.64
N VAL A 32 -0.89 6.92 -6.94
CA VAL A 32 -0.54 8.24 -7.51
C VAL A 32 -1.39 9.35 -6.90
N ALA A 33 -2.69 9.14 -6.79
CA ALA A 33 -3.62 10.09 -6.17
C ALA A 33 -3.28 10.34 -4.68
N GLY A 34 -3.04 9.27 -3.92
CA GLY A 34 -2.63 9.38 -2.51
C GLY A 34 -1.30 10.11 -2.34
N CYS A 35 -0.31 9.83 -3.21
CA CYS A 35 0.97 10.53 -3.21
C CYS A 35 0.79 12.03 -3.51
N SER A 36 0.00 12.36 -4.53
CA SER A 36 -0.27 13.74 -4.92
C SER A 36 -1.00 14.52 -3.83
N GLN A 37 -2.04 13.93 -3.22
CA GLN A 37 -2.81 14.57 -2.15
C GLN A 37 -2.01 14.68 -0.84
N GLY A 38 -1.14 13.71 -0.56
CA GLY A 38 -0.24 13.70 0.60
C GLY A 38 0.99 14.61 0.45
N GLY A 39 1.25 15.13 -0.75
CA GLY A 39 2.43 15.96 -1.02
C GLY A 39 3.75 15.17 -1.12
N TRP A 40 3.69 13.91 -1.54
CA TRP A 40 4.87 13.06 -1.72
C TRP A 40 5.53 13.32 -3.07
N GLU A 41 6.80 13.70 -3.05
CA GLU A 41 7.48 14.22 -4.24
C GLU A 41 8.38 13.19 -4.93
N SER A 42 8.92 12.23 -4.17
CA SER A 42 9.86 11.20 -4.66
C SER A 42 9.70 9.84 -3.97
N VAL A 43 10.20 8.80 -4.64
CA VAL A 43 10.18 7.42 -4.11
C VAL A 43 11.05 7.28 -2.85
N GLU A 44 12.12 8.05 -2.74
CA GLU A 44 13.02 8.08 -1.57
C GLU A 44 12.29 8.59 -0.32
N GLN A 45 11.35 9.53 -0.47
CA GLN A 45 10.52 9.96 0.65
C GLN A 45 9.60 8.83 1.13
N LEU A 46 9.02 8.05 0.22
CA LEU A 46 8.21 6.89 0.58
C LEU A 46 9.04 5.80 1.27
N LYS A 47 10.27 5.55 0.78
CA LYS A 47 11.20 4.58 1.37
C LYS A 47 11.85 5.02 2.69
N SER A 48 11.77 6.31 3.02
CA SER A 48 12.20 6.81 4.33
C SER A 48 11.04 6.90 5.33
N MET A 49 9.80 6.85 4.86
CA MET A 49 8.63 6.87 5.73
C MET A 49 8.52 5.57 6.53
N PRO A 50 8.45 5.62 7.87
CA PRO A 50 8.18 4.42 8.67
C PRO A 50 6.74 3.96 8.43
N PHE A 51 6.51 2.64 8.46
CA PHE A 51 5.15 2.11 8.28
C PHE A 51 4.20 2.52 9.41
N THR A 52 4.69 2.98 10.57
CA THR A 52 3.87 3.44 11.69
C THR A 52 4.58 4.54 12.49
N LEU A 53 3.80 5.45 13.08
CA LEU A 53 4.28 6.48 14.03
C LEU A 53 4.08 6.06 15.50
N LEU A 54 3.53 4.86 15.76
CA LEU A 54 3.14 4.42 17.10
C LEU A 54 4.28 3.74 17.88
N THR A 55 5.33 3.29 17.20
CA THR A 55 6.47 2.58 17.77
C THR A 55 7.70 2.80 16.90
N ASP A 56 8.89 2.53 17.44
CA ASP A 56 10.11 2.39 16.64
C ASP A 56 9.94 1.21 15.67
N THR A 57 10.17 1.47 14.38
CA THR A 57 10.06 0.46 13.32
C THR A 57 11.37 -0.29 13.07
N HIS A 58 12.46 0.09 13.77
CA HIS A 58 13.79 -0.50 13.61
C HIS A 58 14.26 -0.57 12.15
N GLY A 59 13.93 0.48 11.38
CA GLY A 59 14.33 0.61 9.98
C GLY A 59 13.35 0.02 8.97
N ILE A 60 12.22 -0.55 9.40
CA ILE A 60 11.19 -1.04 8.47
C ILE A 60 10.38 0.13 7.92
N ASP A 61 10.43 0.32 6.60
CA ASP A 61 9.74 1.38 5.89
C ASP A 61 8.34 0.96 5.40
N PHE A 62 7.56 1.95 4.94
CA PHE A 62 6.19 1.76 4.47
C PHE A 62 6.08 0.85 3.23
N ILE A 63 7.03 0.94 2.30
CA ILE A 63 7.04 0.12 1.09
C ILE A 63 7.38 -1.33 1.44
N GLN A 64 8.41 -1.55 2.26
CA GLN A 64 8.79 -2.88 2.76
C GLN A 64 7.63 -3.56 3.48
N HIS A 65 6.93 -2.83 4.34
CA HIS A 65 5.74 -3.33 5.03
C HIS A 65 4.64 -3.74 4.03
N THR A 66 4.36 -2.88 3.05
CA THR A 66 3.33 -3.13 2.04
C THR A 66 3.63 -4.38 1.21
N LEU A 67 4.88 -4.54 0.76
CA LEU A 67 5.33 -5.73 0.04
C LEU A 67 5.21 -6.99 0.90
N ALA A 68 5.70 -6.96 2.14
CA ALA A 68 5.65 -8.11 3.04
C ALA A 68 4.20 -8.56 3.36
N VAL A 69 3.29 -7.61 3.56
CA VAL A 69 1.85 -7.90 3.78
C VAL A 69 1.22 -8.48 2.51
N THR A 70 1.54 -7.93 1.33
CA THR A 70 1.02 -8.43 0.05
C THR A 70 1.46 -9.87 -0.21
N GLU A 71 2.76 -10.16 -0.05
CA GLU A 71 3.30 -11.52 -0.19
C GLU A 71 2.70 -12.49 0.83
N GLY A 72 2.58 -12.07 2.10
CA GLY A 72 1.95 -12.88 3.14
C GLY A 72 0.50 -13.23 2.83
N ALA A 73 -0.27 -12.27 2.33
CA ALA A 73 -1.66 -12.47 1.92
C ALA A 73 -1.76 -13.44 0.72
N LEU A 74 -0.89 -13.28 -0.27
CA LEU A 74 -0.82 -14.16 -1.43
C LEU A 74 -0.44 -15.59 -1.05
N ALA A 75 0.58 -15.78 -0.22
CA ALA A 75 1.02 -17.09 0.25
C ALA A 75 -0.10 -17.81 1.03
N LEU A 76 -0.83 -17.08 1.88
CA LEU A 76 -1.98 -17.64 2.61
C LEU A 76 -3.11 -18.02 1.66
N ALA A 77 -3.42 -17.19 0.66
CA ALA A 77 -4.42 -17.48 -0.37
C ALA A 77 -4.08 -18.78 -1.13
N GLN A 78 -2.81 -18.93 -1.54
CA GLN A 78 -2.33 -20.14 -2.20
C GLN A 78 -2.40 -21.37 -1.30
N ALA A 79 -2.03 -21.25 -0.03
CA ALA A 79 -2.14 -22.33 0.94
C ALA A 79 -3.60 -22.77 1.13
N LYS A 80 -4.54 -21.82 1.21
CA LYS A 80 -5.98 -22.13 1.30
C LYS A 80 -6.49 -22.85 0.06
N LEU A 81 -6.14 -22.38 -1.14
CA LEU A 81 -6.51 -23.05 -2.39
C LEU A 81 -5.96 -24.49 -2.47
N LYS A 82 -4.76 -24.73 -1.92
CA LYS A 82 -4.13 -26.05 -1.90
C LYS A 82 -4.76 -27.02 -0.90
N TYR A 83 -5.04 -26.57 0.31
CA TYR A 83 -5.47 -27.45 1.42
C TYR A 83 -6.98 -27.41 1.70
N SER A 84 -7.71 -26.50 1.07
CA SER A 84 -9.16 -26.36 1.19
C SER A 84 -9.79 -26.16 -0.20
N PRO A 85 -9.81 -27.20 -1.04
CA PRO A 85 -10.31 -27.09 -2.42
C PRO A 85 -11.83 -26.80 -2.47
N GLU A 86 -12.59 -27.19 -1.45
CA GLU A 86 -14.04 -26.99 -1.35
C GLU A 86 -14.37 -25.80 -0.43
N LEU A 87 -13.82 -24.62 -0.72
CA LEU A 87 -14.23 -23.40 -0.03
C LEU A 87 -15.65 -23.00 -0.46
N PRO A 88 -16.49 -22.48 0.46
CA PRO A 88 -17.83 -22.00 0.12
C PRO A 88 -17.83 -20.71 -0.73
N TYR A 89 -16.64 -20.20 -1.07
CA TYR A 89 -16.43 -18.99 -1.88
C TYR A 89 -15.13 -19.13 -2.68
N ALA A 90 -15.05 -18.42 -3.81
CA ALA A 90 -13.83 -18.33 -4.60
C ALA A 90 -12.86 -17.31 -4.00
N ILE A 91 -11.57 -17.65 -3.94
CA ILE A 91 -10.51 -16.68 -3.62
C ILE A 91 -10.11 -16.00 -4.92
N ASN A 92 -10.35 -14.70 -5.01
CA ASN A 92 -9.91 -13.88 -6.14
C ASN A 92 -8.50 -13.34 -5.88
N ILE A 93 -7.50 -13.86 -6.61
CA ILE A 93 -6.09 -13.47 -6.45
C ILE A 93 -5.87 -11.99 -6.82
N ASP A 94 -6.56 -11.47 -7.84
CA ASP A 94 -6.45 -10.07 -8.23
C ASP A 94 -6.86 -9.15 -7.07
N PHE A 95 -7.91 -9.50 -6.32
CA PHE A 95 -8.36 -8.76 -5.14
C PHE A 95 -7.42 -8.92 -3.95
N VAL A 96 -6.82 -10.10 -3.76
CA VAL A 96 -5.83 -10.32 -2.70
C VAL A 96 -4.61 -9.42 -2.92
N VAL A 97 -4.11 -9.37 -4.16
CA VAL A 97 -2.92 -8.57 -4.50
C VAL A 97 -3.24 -7.08 -4.47
N ALA A 98 -4.33 -6.63 -5.11
CA ALA A 98 -4.76 -5.24 -5.05
C ALA A 98 -5.02 -4.79 -3.59
N GLY A 99 -5.70 -5.63 -2.80
CA GLY A 99 -5.93 -5.39 -1.38
C GLY A 99 -4.64 -5.28 -0.59
N GLY A 100 -3.66 -6.15 -0.83
CA GLY A 100 -2.34 -6.08 -0.19
C GLY A 100 -1.59 -4.79 -0.51
N ILE A 101 -1.57 -4.38 -1.79
CA ILE A 101 -0.93 -3.14 -2.23
C ILE A 101 -1.63 -1.90 -1.64
N LEU A 102 -2.94 -1.95 -1.44
CA LEU A 102 -3.75 -0.79 -1.05
C LEU A 102 -4.13 -0.73 0.43
N HIS A 103 -3.92 -1.80 1.22
CA HIS A 103 -4.51 -1.93 2.57
C HIS A 103 -4.25 -0.71 3.48
N ASP A 104 -3.07 -0.11 3.36
CA ASP A 104 -2.63 1.05 4.13
C ASP A 104 -2.36 2.30 3.27
N VAL A 105 -2.86 2.36 2.04
CA VAL A 105 -2.60 3.49 1.11
C VAL A 105 -3.02 4.85 1.69
N GLY A 106 -4.01 4.85 2.60
CA GLY A 106 -4.43 6.04 3.34
C GLY A 106 -3.33 6.65 4.24
N LYS A 107 -2.22 5.94 4.51
CA LYS A 107 -1.07 6.48 5.24
C LYS A 107 -0.39 7.62 4.50
N LEU A 108 -0.50 7.64 3.17
CA LEU A 108 -0.03 8.75 2.33
C LEU A 108 -0.72 10.08 2.71
N LEU A 109 -1.96 10.00 3.21
CA LEU A 109 -2.71 11.16 3.72
C LEU A 109 -2.51 11.36 5.22
N GLU A 110 -2.26 10.30 5.99
CA GLU A 110 -2.14 10.37 7.47
C GLU A 110 -0.78 10.91 7.93
N ILE A 111 0.30 10.60 7.21
CA ILE A 111 1.68 10.91 7.59
C ILE A 111 2.23 12.00 6.66
N GLN A 112 3.07 12.87 7.20
CA GLN A 112 3.81 13.87 6.42
C GLN A 112 5.22 14.08 7.00
N PRO A 113 6.18 14.57 6.19
CA PRO A 113 7.45 15.06 6.71
C PRO A 113 7.25 16.17 7.75
N ASP A 114 8.10 16.19 8.76
CA ASP A 114 8.07 17.22 9.79
C ASP A 114 8.91 18.47 9.46
N GLY A 115 9.77 18.40 8.44
CA GLY A 115 10.70 19.45 8.03
C GLY A 115 12.05 19.42 8.76
N GLN A 116 12.28 18.45 9.64
CA GLN A 116 13.51 18.25 10.43
C GLN A 116 14.15 16.87 10.16
N GLY A 117 13.71 16.18 9.10
CA GLY A 117 14.17 14.84 8.74
C GLY A 117 13.36 13.70 9.39
N GLY A 118 12.29 14.02 10.11
CA GLY A 118 11.37 13.05 10.70
C GLY A 118 9.97 13.08 10.06
N PHE A 119 9.05 12.37 10.69
CA PHE A 119 7.67 12.23 10.24
C PHE A 119 6.69 12.53 11.37
N ARG A 120 5.56 13.13 11.01
CA ARG A 120 4.48 13.43 11.96
C ARG A 120 3.13 13.16 11.33
N LYS A 121 2.11 13.14 12.18
CA LYS A 121 0.72 13.05 11.74
C LYS A 121 0.28 14.34 11.04
N SER A 122 -0.26 14.21 9.84
CA SER A 122 -0.77 15.34 9.05
C SER A 122 -2.06 15.91 9.64
N PHE A 123 -2.53 17.06 9.12
CA PHE A 123 -3.85 17.56 9.49
C PHE A 123 -4.96 16.56 9.11
N SER A 124 -4.95 16.07 7.87
CA SER A 124 -5.89 15.04 7.40
C SER A 124 -5.84 13.80 8.27
N GLY A 125 -4.64 13.34 8.64
CA GLY A 125 -4.44 12.21 9.55
C GLY A 125 -5.04 12.42 10.94
N ARG A 126 -4.97 13.64 11.48
CA ARG A 126 -5.63 14.00 12.75
C ARG A 126 -7.15 13.95 12.66
N CYS A 127 -7.72 14.22 11.48
CA CYS A 127 -9.16 14.13 11.24
C CYS A 127 -9.62 12.69 10.97
N ALA A 128 -8.94 11.98 10.07
CA ALA A 128 -9.24 10.62 9.67
C ALA A 128 -7.95 9.82 9.48
N ARG A 129 -7.87 8.67 10.13
CA ARG A 129 -6.73 7.74 10.00
C ARG A 129 -6.85 6.93 8.70
N HIS A 130 -5.74 6.32 8.28
CA HIS A 130 -5.64 5.49 7.08
C HIS A 130 -6.75 4.43 6.91
N PRO A 131 -7.34 3.80 7.96
CA PRO A 131 -8.42 2.84 7.74
C PRO A 131 -9.70 3.49 7.20
N ILE A 132 -9.89 4.80 7.44
CA ILE A 132 -11.00 5.58 6.90
C ILE A 132 -10.57 6.28 5.62
N SER A 133 -9.46 7.01 5.64
CA SER A 133 -9.01 7.80 4.49
C SER A 133 -8.57 6.96 3.29
N GLY A 134 -8.20 5.69 3.49
CA GLY A 134 -7.90 4.76 2.40
C GLY A 134 -9.13 4.07 1.81
N ALA A 135 -10.31 4.22 2.43
CA ALA A 135 -11.54 3.55 2.02
C ALA A 135 -12.57 4.49 1.36
N ILE A 136 -12.36 5.82 1.42
CA ILE A 136 -13.28 6.84 0.93
C ILE A 136 -12.71 7.64 -0.24
#